data_AF-A0A838KQU2-F1
#
_entry.id   AF-A0A838KQU2-F1
#
_cell.length_a   1.000
_cell.length_b   1.000
_cell.length_c   1.000
_cell.angle_alpha   90.00
_cell.angle_beta   90.00
_cell.angle_gamma   90.00
#
_symmetry.space_group_name_H-M   'P 1'
#
loop_
_entity.id
_entity.type
_entity.pdbx_description
1 polymer ?
#
loop_
_entity_poly.entity_id
_entity_poly.type
_entity_poly.pdbx_seq_one_letter_code
_entity_poly.pdbx_strand_id
1 'polypeptide(L)'
;IQPVSEEASVTDVLNKVVTGEADAGLVYVTDVIGAGDDVHGIAFPESDAAVNVYPIAALTGGENADLAQEFLDLVTGEAGQSVLADAGFARP
;
A
#
# COMPACT_ATOMS: atom_id res chain seq x y z
N ILE A 1 24.31 3.83 -1.25
CA ILE A 1 24.00 4.30 -2.63
C ILE A 1 23.30 5.65 -2.52
N GLN A 2 23.48 6.55 -3.49
CA GLN A 2 22.81 7.84 -3.53
C GLN A 2 21.88 7.85 -4.75
N PRO A 3 20.59 8.20 -4.61
CA PRO A 3 19.67 8.19 -5.73
C PRO A 3 20.06 9.25 -6.77
N VAL A 4 19.73 8.98 -8.04
CA VAL A 4 19.96 9.91 -9.16
C VAL A 4 18.89 11.02 -9.16
N SER A 5 17.67 10.71 -8.71
CA SER A 5 16.62 11.69 -8.42
C SER A 5 15.75 11.24 -7.24
N GLU A 6 15.05 12.19 -6.63
CA GLU A 6 14.07 11.95 -5.58
C GLU A 6 12.79 12.70 -5.96
N GLU A 7 11.64 12.02 -5.88
CA GLU A 7 10.34 12.62 -6.18
C GLU A 7 9.52 12.83 -4.91
N ALA A 8 8.56 13.74 -4.96
CA ALA A 8 7.71 14.06 -3.82
C ALA A 8 6.66 12.97 -3.52
N SER A 9 6.36 12.11 -4.48
CA SER A 9 5.38 11.03 -4.33
C SER A 9 5.83 9.74 -5.02
N VAL A 10 5.39 8.60 -4.50
CA VAL A 10 5.65 7.29 -5.12
C VAL A 10 5.02 7.16 -6.51
N THR A 11 3.92 7.88 -6.76
CA THR A 11 3.28 7.94 -8.08
C THR A 11 4.21 8.59 -9.11
N ASP A 12 4.92 9.65 -8.74
CA ASP A 12 5.89 10.30 -9.64
C ASP A 12 7.11 9.41 -9.90
N VAL A 13 7.60 8.70 -8.87
CA VAL A 13 8.66 7.69 -9.03
C VAL A 13 8.23 6.60 -10.01
N LEU A 14 7.03 6.04 -9.83
CA LEU A 14 6.48 4.99 -10.69
C LEU A 14 6.37 5.46 -12.14
N ASN A 15 5.83 6.66 -12.36
CA ASN A 15 5.66 7.22 -13.70
C ASN A 15 7.01 7.34 -14.43
N LYS A 16 8.08 7.76 -13.76
CA LYS A 16 9.42 7.83 -14.38
C LYS A 16 9.97 6.48 -14.81
N VAL A 17 9.65 5.42 -14.08
CA VAL A 17 10.05 4.06 -14.47
C VAL A 17 9.23 3.60 -15.68
N VAL A 18 7.91 3.80 -15.65
CA VAL A 18 7.01 3.43 -16.76
C VAL A 18 7.37 4.18 -18.05
N THR A 19 7.73 5.47 -17.97
CA THR A 19 8.12 6.28 -19.13
C THR A 19 9.57 6.06 -19.58
N GLY A 20 10.36 5.28 -18.83
CA GLY A 20 11.78 5.02 -19.12
C GLY A 20 12.72 6.19 -18.79
N GLU A 21 12.27 7.17 -18.02
CA GLU A 21 13.12 8.25 -17.48
C GLU A 21 14.04 7.75 -16.36
N ALA A 22 13.70 6.64 -15.71
CA ALA A 22 14.52 5.93 -14.73
C ALA A 22 14.50 4.41 -14.97
N ASP A 23 15.61 3.74 -14.73
CA ASP A 23 15.71 2.28 -14.85
C ASP A 23 15.00 1.54 -13.70
N ALA A 24 14.94 2.16 -12.53
CA ALA A 24 14.32 1.60 -11.33
C ALA A 24 13.92 2.71 -10.35
N GLY A 25 12.93 2.41 -9.51
CA GLY A 25 12.43 3.31 -8.46
C GLY A 25 12.04 2.53 -7.21
N LEU A 26 12.10 3.19 -6.06
CA LEU A 26 11.64 2.62 -4.80
C LEU A 26 10.19 3.07 -4.54
N VAL A 27 9.26 2.12 -4.55
CA VAL A 27 7.81 2.33 -4.42
C VAL A 27 7.19 1.30 -3.47
N TYR A 28 5.90 1.43 -3.14
CA TYR A 28 5.19 0.41 -2.37
C TYR A 28 4.77 -0.77 -3.24
N VAL A 29 4.56 -1.93 -2.61
CA VAL A 29 4.04 -3.13 -3.28
C VAL A 29 2.69 -2.85 -3.96
N THR A 30 1.85 -2.03 -3.34
CA THR A 30 0.56 -1.59 -3.89
C THR A 30 0.70 -0.84 -5.21
N ASP A 31 1.78 -0.06 -5.38
CA ASP A 31 2.05 0.69 -6.62
C ASP A 31 2.42 -0.26 -7.76
N VAL A 32 3.23 -1.30 -7.46
CA VAL A 32 3.58 -2.35 -8.43
C VAL A 32 2.35 -3.16 -8.84
N ILE A 33 1.51 -3.57 -7.88
CA ILE A 33 0.27 -4.30 -8.17
C ILE A 33 -0.66 -3.45 -9.05
N GLY A 34 -0.79 -2.15 -8.73
CA GLY A 34 -1.62 -1.22 -9.48
C GLY A 34 -1.13 -0.96 -10.91
N ALA A 35 0.18 -0.99 -11.14
CA ALA A 35 0.78 -0.82 -12.47
C ALA A 35 0.69 -2.09 -13.35
N GLY A 36 0.42 -3.26 -12.76
CA GLY A 36 0.30 -4.50 -13.50
C GLY A 36 1.57 -4.84 -14.29
N ASP A 37 1.41 -5.07 -15.59
CA ASP A 37 2.50 -5.49 -16.48
C ASP A 37 3.41 -4.33 -16.96
N ASP A 38 3.08 -3.08 -16.62
CA ASP A 38 3.87 -1.91 -17.03
C ASP A 38 5.24 -1.84 -16.32
N VAL A 39 5.39 -2.55 -15.20
CA VAL A 39 6.63 -2.60 -14.42
C VAL A 39 6.91 -4.01 -13.89
N HIS A 40 8.17 -4.27 -13.56
CA HIS A 40 8.58 -5.49 -12.87
C HIS A 40 8.98 -5.20 -11.41
N GLY A 41 8.26 -5.79 -10.46
CA GLY A 41 8.59 -5.67 -9.03
C GLY A 41 9.76 -6.58 -8.63
N ILE A 42 10.73 -6.02 -7.89
CA ILE A 42 11.85 -6.77 -7.31
C ILE A 42 11.81 -6.65 -5.80
N ALA A 43 11.55 -7.76 -5.10
CA ALA A 43 11.58 -7.81 -3.63
C ALA A 43 13.02 -7.85 -3.11
N PHE A 44 13.27 -7.24 -1.96
CA PHE A 44 14.58 -7.24 -1.30
C PHE A 44 14.42 -7.27 0.24
N PRO A 45 15.33 -7.90 1.00
CA PRO A 45 15.12 -8.16 2.43
C PRO A 45 14.86 -6.92 3.29
N GLU A 46 15.45 -5.77 2.93
CA GLU A 46 15.30 -4.53 3.69
C GLU A 46 13.89 -3.94 3.57
N SER A 47 13.08 -4.33 2.58
CA SER A 47 11.69 -3.88 2.48
C SER A 47 10.84 -4.36 3.65
N ASP A 48 11.19 -5.51 4.26
CA ASP A 48 10.48 -6.07 5.41
C ASP A 48 10.65 -5.22 6.68
N ALA A 49 11.62 -4.30 6.70
CA ALA A 49 11.81 -3.36 7.80
C ALA A 49 11.01 -2.06 7.62
N ALA A 50 10.51 -1.78 6.42
CA ALA A 50 9.79 -0.55 6.06
C ALA A 50 8.27 -0.77 6.00
N VAL A 51 7.71 -1.39 7.04
CA VAL A 51 6.28 -1.73 7.10
C VAL A 51 5.47 -0.58 7.67
N ASN A 52 4.52 -0.08 6.87
CA ASN A 52 3.53 0.90 7.33
C ASN A 52 2.42 0.21 8.12
N VAL A 53 2.06 0.79 9.27
CA VAL A 53 0.94 0.32 10.10
C VAL A 53 -0.26 1.22 9.85
N TYR A 54 -1.38 0.63 9.43
CA TYR A 54 -2.63 1.33 9.10
C TYR A 54 -3.74 0.92 10.08
N PRO A 55 -3.77 1.51 11.30
CA PRO A 55 -4.76 1.14 12.29
C PRO A 55 -6.17 1.60 11.88
N ILE A 56 -7.17 0.84 12.29
CA ILE A 56 -8.59 1.17 12.14
C ILE A 56 -9.26 1.21 13.51
N ALA A 57 -10.12 2.23 13.76
CA ALA A 57 -10.81 2.39 15.03
C ALA A 57 -12.18 3.06 14.88
N ALA A 58 -13.14 2.66 15.72
CA ALA A 58 -14.42 3.33 15.86
C ALA A 58 -14.33 4.54 16.79
N LEU A 59 -15.01 5.63 16.44
CA LEU A 59 -15.06 6.84 17.26
C LEU A 59 -16.09 6.70 18.39
N THR A 60 -15.69 7.01 19.63
CA THR A 60 -16.51 6.83 20.84
C THR A 60 -17.72 7.77 20.95
N GLY A 61 -17.83 8.77 20.06
CA GLY A 61 -18.94 9.74 20.03
C GLY A 61 -19.67 9.80 18.68
N GLY A 62 -19.49 8.80 17.82
CA GLY A 62 -20.16 8.74 16.53
C GLY A 62 -21.66 8.46 16.67
N GLU A 63 -22.46 9.01 15.75
CA GLU A 63 -23.92 8.82 15.75
C GLU A 63 -24.34 7.38 15.43
N ASN A 64 -23.46 6.59 14.81
CA ASN A 64 -23.74 5.23 14.34
C ASN A 64 -22.72 4.22 14.89
N ALA A 65 -22.69 4.03 16.22
CA ALA A 65 -21.72 3.15 16.87
C ALA A 65 -21.81 1.69 16.37
N ASP A 66 -23.02 1.17 16.19
CA ASP A 66 -23.22 -0.21 15.73
C ASP A 66 -22.69 -0.42 14.30
N LEU A 67 -22.98 0.52 13.38
CA LEU A 67 -22.45 0.47 12.01
C LEU A 67 -20.93 0.60 11.97
N ALA A 68 -20.34 1.42 12.84
CA ALA A 68 -18.89 1.53 12.95
C ALA A 68 -18.26 0.20 13.38
N GLN A 69 -18.90 -0.53 14.31
CA GLN A 69 -18.45 -1.85 14.71
C GLN A 69 -18.62 -2.88 13.58
N GLU A 70 -19.76 -2.89 12.89
CA GLU A 70 -19.97 -3.76 11.72
C GLU A 70 -18.92 -3.54 10.63
N PHE A 71 -18.52 -2.29 10.38
CA PHE A 71 -17.47 -1.97 9.44
C PHE A 71 -16.09 -2.45 9.91
N LEU A 72 -15.76 -2.29 11.19
CA LEU A 72 -14.53 -2.84 11.77
C LEU A 72 -14.48 -4.36 11.61
N ASP A 73 -15.57 -5.04 11.93
CA ASP A 73 -15.68 -6.49 11.84
C ASP A 73 -15.56 -6.97 10.39
N LEU A 74 -16.14 -6.22 9.43
CA LEU A 74 -15.98 -6.50 8.00
C LEU A 74 -14.52 -6.37 7.55
N VAL A 75 -13.86 -5.27 7.90
CA VAL A 75 -12.49 -4.97 7.49
C VAL A 75 -11.51 -5.97 8.11
N THR A 76 -11.69 -6.32 9.39
CA THR A 76 -10.80 -7.21 10.14
C THR A 76 -11.15 -8.70 10.00
N GLY A 77 -12.34 -9.01 9.50
CA GLY A 77 -12.80 -10.37 9.20
C GLY A 77 -12.19 -10.95 7.92
N GLU A 78 -12.43 -12.24 7.68
CA GLU A 78 -11.82 -13.03 6.59
C GLU A 78 -11.98 -12.37 5.21
N ALA A 79 -13.19 -11.90 4.88
CA ALA A 79 -13.46 -11.27 3.59
C ALA A 79 -12.67 -9.97 3.40
N GLY A 80 -12.67 -9.08 4.40
CA GLY A 80 -11.93 -7.82 4.35
C GLY A 80 -10.42 -8.05 4.27
N GLN A 81 -9.90 -8.97 5.07
CA GLN A 81 -8.47 -9.34 5.05
C GLN A 81 -8.05 -9.95 3.71
N SER A 82 -8.90 -10.75 3.06
CA SER A 82 -8.64 -11.28 1.72
C SER A 82 -8.53 -10.15 0.69
N VAL A 83 -9.50 -9.22 0.68
CA VAL A 83 -9.50 -8.08 -0.24
C VAL A 83 -8.26 -7.20 -0.03
N LEU A 84 -7.89 -6.93 1.23
CA LEU A 84 -6.69 -6.17 1.55
C LEU A 84 -5.42 -6.89 1.08
N ALA A 85 -5.30 -8.19 1.32
CA ALA A 85 -4.16 -8.98 0.90
C ALA A 85 -4.01 -9.01 -0.63
N ASP A 86 -5.10 -9.19 -1.36
CA ASP A 86 -5.12 -9.17 -2.84
C ASP A 86 -4.67 -7.81 -3.40
N ALA A 87 -4.98 -6.72 -2.67
CA ALA A 87 -4.53 -5.37 -3.01
C ALA A 87 -3.10 -5.06 -2.51
N GLY A 88 -2.41 -5.98 -1.84
CA GLY A 88 -1.03 -5.82 -1.35
C GLY A 88 -0.92 -5.20 0.05
N PHE A 89 -2.01 -5.07 0.78
CA PHE A 89 -2.01 -4.56 2.16
C PHE A 89 -1.79 -5.68 3.18
N ALA A 90 -1.04 -5.36 4.24
CA ALA A 90 -0.96 -6.18 5.43
C ALA A 90 -2.21 -6.04 6.31
N ARG A 91 -2.31 -6.90 7.32
CA ARG A 91 -3.41 -6.85 8.28
C ARG A 91 -3.36 -5.54 9.10
N PRO A 92 -4.50 -4.87 9.33
CA PRO A 92 -4.61 -3.70 10.21
C PRO A 92 -4.21 -4.01 11.66
#